data_AF-A0A7C8ZE54-F1
#
_entry.id   AF-A0A7C8ZE54-F1
#
_cell.length_a   1.000
_cell.length_b   1.000
_cell.length_c   1.000
_cell.angle_alpha   90.00
_cell.angle_beta   90.00
_cell.angle_gamma   90.00
#
_symmetry.space_group_name_H-M   'P 1'
#
loop_
_entity.id
_entity.type
_entity.pdbx_description
1 polymer ?
#
loop_
_entity_poly.entity_id
_entity_poly.type
_entity_poly.pdbx_seq_one_letter_code
_entity_poly.pdbx_strand_id
1 'polypeptide(L)'
;AGVTTIAGGKWSRGGGHVDGPSDEAKFSNDFDVVYVGSSCSLLVIDRGNRAIREIQLHFDDCAYQYESSFPLGIAVLLAAGFFGYMLALLQQRLGLIVSSQNDAPKSQDVTTQSTPSTLFQKPPKSGRLPLIPAEDETDK
;
A
#
# COMPACT_ATOMS: atom_id res chain seq x y z
N ALA A 1 41.09 -5.15 -7.22
CA ALA A 1 40.32 -6.40 -7.13
C ALA A 1 40.78 -7.14 -5.89
N GLY A 2 39.86 -7.44 -4.96
CA GLY A 2 40.13 -8.22 -3.75
C GLY A 2 39.44 -9.57 -3.87
N VAL A 3 40.08 -10.62 -3.38
CA VAL A 3 39.48 -11.94 -3.21
C VAL A 3 39.36 -12.20 -1.72
N THR A 4 38.18 -12.61 -1.29
CA THR A 4 37.90 -13.00 0.10
C THR A 4 37.37 -14.43 0.12
N THR A 5 37.72 -15.16 1.17
CA THR A 5 37.20 -16.51 1.41
C THR A 5 35.99 -16.38 2.34
N ILE A 6 34.82 -16.80 1.86
CA ILE A 6 33.54 -16.66 2.58
C ILE A 6 33.24 -17.88 3.46
N ALA A 7 33.79 -19.05 3.14
CA ALA A 7 33.64 -20.25 3.94
C ALA A 7 34.78 -21.25 3.65
N GLY A 8 35.06 -22.13 4.60
CA GLY A 8 36.15 -23.09 4.55
C GLY A 8 37.52 -22.49 4.90
N GLY A 9 38.56 -23.32 4.79
CA GLY A 9 39.95 -22.93 5.03
C GLY A 9 40.58 -23.51 6.30
N LYS A 10 39.79 -24.01 7.26
CA LYS A 10 40.31 -24.70 8.44
C LYS A 10 40.72 -26.13 8.10
N TRP A 11 42.01 -26.43 8.25
CA TRP A 11 42.55 -27.77 8.03
C TRP A 11 42.12 -28.70 9.17
N SER A 12 41.20 -29.62 8.89
CA SER A 12 40.78 -30.65 9.83
C SER A 12 41.35 -32.02 9.45
N ARG A 13 41.98 -32.70 10.43
CA ARG A 13 42.40 -34.10 10.29
C ARG A 13 41.17 -35.00 10.36
N GLY A 14 40.69 -35.43 9.19
CA GLY A 14 39.58 -36.36 9.06
C GLY A 14 38.84 -36.18 7.73
N GLY A 15 38.42 -37.28 7.11
CA GLY A 15 37.50 -37.22 5.96
C GLY A 15 36.09 -36.85 6.41
N GLY A 16 35.26 -36.38 5.49
CA GLY A 16 33.85 -36.08 5.72
C GLY A 16 33.52 -34.59 5.70
N HIS A 17 32.37 -34.29 6.28
CA HIS A 17 31.63 -33.06 6.08
C HIS A 17 31.28 -32.47 7.45
N VAL A 18 31.43 -31.15 7.60
CA VAL A 18 31.14 -30.44 8.84
C VAL A 18 30.35 -29.20 8.47
N ASP A 19 29.20 -29.04 9.10
CA ASP A 19 28.43 -27.82 9.09
C ASP A 19 28.79 -27.01 10.34
N GLY A 20 28.78 -25.69 10.21
CA GLY A 20 29.19 -24.81 11.29
C GLY A 20 29.36 -23.38 10.79
N PRO A 21 29.95 -22.51 11.62
CA PRO A 21 30.38 -21.19 11.19
C PRO A 21 31.24 -21.28 9.92
N SER A 22 31.27 -20.18 9.17
CA SER A 22 31.95 -20.06 7.88
C SER A 22 33.33 -20.74 7.82
N ASP A 23 34.19 -20.50 8.80
CA ASP A 23 35.56 -21.01 8.84
C ASP A 23 35.67 -22.50 9.22
N GLU A 24 34.67 -23.03 9.94
CA GLU A 24 34.62 -24.42 10.38
C GLU A 24 33.90 -25.34 9.38
N ALA A 25 33.09 -24.75 8.50
CA ALA A 25 32.39 -25.47 7.45
C ALA A 25 33.37 -26.14 6.48
N LYS A 26 33.14 -27.42 6.17
CA LYS A 26 34.04 -28.22 5.33
C LYS A 26 33.35 -28.78 4.10
N PHE A 27 33.77 -28.34 2.93
CA PHE A 27 33.24 -28.77 1.64
C PHE A 27 34.17 -29.81 0.99
N SER A 28 33.62 -30.65 0.11
CA SER A 28 34.47 -31.50 -0.75
C SER A 28 35.06 -30.70 -1.91
N ASN A 29 35.95 -31.32 -2.68
CA ASN A 29 36.49 -30.71 -3.90
C ASN A 29 35.56 -30.87 -5.11
N ASP A 30 34.47 -31.62 -4.98
CA ASP A 30 33.47 -31.82 -6.02
C ASP A 30 32.16 -31.14 -5.62
N PHE A 31 32.07 -29.86 -5.95
CA PHE A 31 30.92 -29.02 -5.61
C PHE A 31 30.58 -28.03 -6.71
N ASP A 32 29.30 -27.63 -6.76
CA ASP A 32 28.82 -26.50 -7.54
C ASP A 32 28.21 -25.43 -6.61
N VAL A 33 28.07 -24.20 -7.12
CA VAL A 33 27.51 -23.07 -6.37
C VAL A 33 26.45 -22.37 -7.20
N VAL A 34 25.31 -22.06 -6.57
CA VAL A 34 24.20 -21.30 -7.15
C VAL A 34 23.85 -20.13 -6.23
N TYR A 35 23.74 -18.92 -6.79
CA TYR A 35 23.27 -17.75 -6.06
C TYR A 35 21.74 -17.63 -6.09
N VAL A 36 21.13 -17.46 -4.92
CA VAL A 36 19.69 -17.26 -4.75
C VAL A 36 19.45 -15.86 -4.18
N GLY A 37 19.19 -14.90 -5.07
CA GLY A 37 19.00 -13.50 -4.69
C GLY A 37 17.77 -13.24 -3.81
N SER A 38 16.71 -14.04 -3.95
CA SER A 38 15.50 -13.89 -3.15
C SER A 38 15.69 -14.17 -1.66
N SER A 39 16.65 -15.04 -1.31
CA SER A 39 16.97 -15.39 0.08
C SER A 39 18.30 -14.78 0.55
N CYS A 40 19.04 -14.08 -0.32
CA CYS A 40 20.39 -13.61 -0.03
C CYS A 40 21.33 -14.75 0.40
N SER A 41 21.32 -15.85 -0.35
CA SER A 41 22.09 -17.06 0.00
C SER A 41 22.85 -17.64 -1.19
N LEU A 42 23.95 -18.33 -0.91
CA LEU A 42 24.59 -19.26 -1.85
C LEU A 42 24.19 -20.69 -1.50
N LEU A 43 23.66 -21.42 -2.47
CA LEU A 43 23.46 -22.86 -2.39
C LEU A 43 24.68 -23.59 -2.90
N VAL A 44 25.24 -24.48 -2.08
CA VAL A 44 26.38 -25.32 -2.43
C VAL A 44 25.89 -26.75 -2.62
N ILE A 45 26.09 -27.29 -3.82
CA ILE A 45 25.80 -28.68 -4.16
C ILE A 45 27.09 -29.47 -3.96
N ASP A 46 27.27 -30.06 -2.78
CA ASP A 46 28.48 -30.80 -2.43
C ASP A 46 28.31 -32.29 -2.79
N ARG A 47 28.67 -32.64 -4.03
CA ARG A 47 28.53 -34.00 -4.56
C ARG A 47 29.40 -34.99 -3.79
N GLY A 48 30.63 -34.61 -3.46
CA GLY A 48 31.55 -35.47 -2.70
C GLY A 48 31.03 -35.84 -1.32
N ASN A 49 30.27 -34.95 -0.68
CA ASN A 49 29.62 -35.21 0.60
C ASN A 49 28.14 -35.60 0.50
N ARG A 50 27.58 -35.73 -0.72
CA ARG A 50 26.16 -36.06 -0.99
C ARG A 50 25.20 -35.15 -0.23
N ALA A 51 25.49 -33.85 -0.19
CA ALA A 51 24.74 -32.88 0.58
C ALA A 51 24.48 -31.60 -0.23
N ILE A 52 23.40 -30.91 0.11
CA ILE A 52 23.15 -29.53 -0.33
C ILE A 52 23.25 -28.64 0.90
N ARG A 53 23.93 -27.50 0.77
CA ARG A 53 24.17 -26.57 1.87
C ARG A 53 23.79 -25.16 1.49
N GLU A 54 23.47 -24.36 2.49
CA GLU A 54 23.16 -22.96 2.35
C GLU A 54 24.19 -22.12 3.11
N ILE A 55 24.75 -21.11 2.44
CA ILE A 55 25.56 -20.06 3.05
C ILE A 55 24.75 -18.77 2.97
N GLN A 56 24.33 -18.27 4.12
CA GLN A 56 23.66 -16.97 4.21
C GLN A 56 24.69 -15.86 4.01
N LEU A 57 24.42 -14.96 3.07
CA LEU A 57 25.26 -13.80 2.80
C LEU A 57 24.85 -12.62 3.69
N HIS A 58 25.72 -11.62 3.75
CA HIS A 58 25.36 -10.37 4.39
C HIS A 58 24.34 -9.63 3.53
N PHE A 59 23.35 -8.99 4.16
CA PHE A 59 22.29 -8.27 3.44
C PHE A 59 22.86 -7.23 2.46
N ASP A 60 23.94 -6.55 2.85
CA ASP A 60 24.60 -5.54 2.03
C ASP A 60 25.18 -6.09 0.73
N ASP A 61 25.56 -7.38 0.69
CA ASP A 61 26.08 -8.03 -0.51
C ASP A 61 24.96 -8.32 -1.53
N CYS A 62 23.70 -8.34 -1.07
CA CYS A 62 22.52 -8.70 -1.86
C CYS A 62 21.61 -7.50 -2.19
N ALA A 63 21.70 -6.41 -1.42
CA ALA A 63 20.75 -5.29 -1.44
C ALA A 63 20.69 -4.48 -2.76
N TYR A 64 21.55 -4.79 -3.75
CA TYR A 64 21.62 -4.07 -5.02
C TYR A 64 20.29 -3.99 -5.80
N GLN A 65 19.37 -4.95 -5.64
CA GLN A 65 18.09 -4.96 -6.35
C GLN A 65 16.89 -4.48 -5.52
N TYR A 66 16.98 -4.47 -4.19
CA TYR A 66 15.85 -4.11 -3.33
C TYR A 66 15.69 -2.58 -3.18
N GLU A 67 16.80 -1.86 -3.05
CA GLU A 67 16.81 -0.41 -2.86
C GLU A 67 16.53 0.38 -4.16
N SER A 68 16.68 -0.22 -5.34
CA SER A 68 16.47 0.50 -6.61
C SER A 68 15.01 0.55 -7.06
N SER A 69 14.15 -0.35 -6.56
CA SER A 69 12.73 -0.43 -6.96
C SER A 69 11.77 0.19 -5.95
N PHE A 70 12.11 0.15 -4.66
CA PHE A 70 11.26 0.65 -3.58
C PHE A 70 11.03 2.18 -3.59
N PRO A 71 12.04 3.06 -3.83
CA PRO A 71 11.82 4.51 -3.80
C PRO A 71 11.00 5.02 -4.98
N LEU A 72 11.15 4.41 -6.17
CA LEU A 72 10.35 4.77 -7.35
C LEU A 72 8.89 4.39 -7.18
N GLY A 73 8.59 3.19 -6.67
CA GLY A 73 7.21 2.75 -6.42
C GLY A 73 6.48 3.65 -5.43
N ILE A 74 7.12 4.00 -4.31
CA ILE A 74 6.53 4.91 -3.32
C ILE A 74 6.35 6.32 -3.90
N ALA A 75 7.34 6.85 -4.63
CA ALA A 75 7.23 8.16 -5.26
C ALA A 75 6.06 8.22 -6.25
N VAL A 76 5.83 7.18 -7.04
CA VAL A 76 4.70 7.09 -7.98
C VAL A 76 3.35 7.07 -7.24
N LEU A 77 3.23 6.30 -6.15
CA LEU A 77 1.99 6.26 -5.36
C LEU A 77 1.67 7.62 -4.73
N LEU A 78 2.67 8.30 -4.16
CA LEU A 78 2.51 9.63 -3.59
C LEU A 78 2.12 10.65 -4.66
N ALA A 79 2.76 10.61 -5.83
CA ALA A 79 2.43 11.47 -6.96
C ALA A 79 0.98 11.24 -7.42
N ALA A 80 0.58 9.99 -7.63
CA ALA A 80 -0.78 9.66 -8.06
C ALA A 80 -1.85 10.13 -7.07
N GLY A 81 -1.61 9.94 -5.75
CA GLY A 81 -2.49 10.45 -4.70
C GLY A 81 -2.59 11.98 -4.69
N PHE A 82 -1.45 12.67 -4.82
CA PHE A 82 -1.41 14.12 -4.87
C PHE A 82 -2.15 14.68 -6.10
N PHE A 83 -1.84 14.18 -7.29
CA PHE A 83 -2.47 14.62 -8.53
C PHE A 83 -3.97 14.29 -8.56
N GLY A 84 -4.37 13.11 -8.10
CA GLY A 84 -5.78 12.73 -7.99
C GLY A 84 -6.55 13.63 -7.04
N TYR A 85 -5.97 13.94 -5.88
CA TYR A 85 -6.57 14.86 -4.90
C TYR A 85 -6.68 16.29 -5.44
N MET A 86 -5.62 16.81 -6.06
CA MET A 86 -5.63 18.15 -6.66
C MET A 86 -6.64 18.26 -7.81
N LEU A 87 -6.76 17.21 -8.64
CA LEU A 87 -7.77 17.16 -9.69
C LEU A 87 -9.19 17.15 -9.11
N ALA A 88 -9.43 16.39 -8.04
CA ALA A 88 -10.72 16.38 -7.34
C ALA A 88 -11.07 17.75 -6.75
N LEU A 89 -10.10 18.43 -6.11
CA LEU A 89 -10.29 19.79 -5.61
C LEU A 89 -10.57 20.78 -6.74
N LEU A 90 -9.85 20.69 -7.87
CA LEU A 90 -10.09 21.56 -9.03
C LEU A 90 -11.49 21.32 -9.61
N GLN A 91 -11.92 20.06 -9.73
CA GLN A 91 -13.27 19.71 -10.18
C GLN A 91 -14.36 20.21 -9.23
N GLN A 92 -14.15 20.13 -7.90
CA GLN A 92 -15.08 20.70 -6.92
C GLN A 92 -15.20 22.22 -7.04
N ARG A 93 -14.10 22.93 -7.30
CA ARG A 93 -14.11 24.40 -7.44
C ARG A 93 -14.75 24.85 -8.76
N LEU A 94 -14.52 24.13 -9.86
CA LEU A 94 -15.11 24.45 -11.16
C LEU A 94 -16.59 24.03 -11.27
N GLY A 95 -16.99 22.94 -10.59
CA GLY A 95 -18.40 22.50 -10.55
C GLY A 95 -19.34 23.51 -9.89
N LEU A 96 -18.83 24.32 -8.95
CA LEU A 96 -19.60 25.40 -8.33
C LEU A 96 -19.73 26.64 -9.22
N ILE A 97 -18.76 26.91 -10.08
CA ILE A 97 -18.76 28.09 -10.97
C ILE A 97 -19.71 27.87 -12.16
N VAL A 98 -19.75 26.65 -12.72
CA VAL A 98 -20.66 26.32 -13.83
C VAL A 98 -22.11 26.20 -13.35
N SER A 99 -22.35 25.75 -12.11
CA SER A 99 -23.70 25.72 -11.54
C SER A 99 -24.29 27.12 -11.33
N SER A 100 -23.47 28.12 -10.99
CA SER A 100 -23.94 29.49 -10.75
C SER A 100 -24.36 30.24 -12.01
N GLN A 101 -24.00 29.77 -13.21
CA GLN A 101 -24.32 30.45 -14.46
C GLN A 101 -25.65 29.99 -15.08
N ASN A 102 -26.25 28.92 -14.56
CA ASN A 102 -27.55 28.41 -15.03
C ASN A 102 -28.77 29.02 -14.30
N ASP A 103 -28.56 29.82 -13.25
CA ASP A 103 -29.63 30.47 -12.48
C ASP A 103 -29.70 31.98 -12.77
N ALA A 104 -30.08 32.36 -13.99
CA ALA A 104 -30.52 33.72 -14.30
C ALA A 104 -32.06 33.78 -14.34
N PRO A 105 -32.73 34.64 -13.56
CA PRO A 105 -34.19 34.66 -13.50
C PRO A 105 -34.76 35.30 -14.78
N LYS A 106 -35.60 34.55 -15.51
CA LYS A 106 -36.48 35.12 -16.53
C LYS A 106 -37.54 35.99 -15.84
N SER A 107 -37.49 37.28 -16.14
CA SER A 107 -38.55 38.25 -15.89
C SER A 107 -39.80 37.90 -16.69
N GLN A 108 -40.95 37.79 -16.04
CA GLN A 108 -42.25 38.10 -16.65
C GLN A 108 -43.12 38.82 -15.62
N ASP A 109 -43.65 39.94 -16.09
CA ASP A 109 -44.43 40.97 -15.42
C ASP A 109 -45.95 40.68 -15.56
N VAL A 110 -46.78 41.43 -14.81
CA VAL A 110 -48.23 41.75 -14.94
C VAL A 110 -49.07 41.49 -13.65
N THR A 111 -49.21 42.58 -12.86
CA THR A 111 -50.43 43.22 -12.24
C THR A 111 -51.47 42.32 -11.51
N THR A 112 -51.98 42.54 -10.28
CA THR A 112 -52.51 43.76 -9.62
C THR A 112 -52.88 43.51 -8.12
N GLN A 113 -52.55 44.47 -7.24
CA GLN A 113 -53.19 44.92 -5.96
C GLN A 113 -53.29 44.09 -4.65
N SER A 114 -52.81 44.78 -3.60
CA SER A 114 -53.26 44.92 -2.19
C SER A 114 -52.44 44.24 -1.06
N THR A 115 -51.93 45.08 -0.16
CA THR A 115 -51.11 44.86 1.06
C THR A 115 -51.98 44.73 2.33
N PRO A 116 -51.45 44.49 3.57
CA PRO A 116 -50.13 43.99 4.01
C PRO A 116 -50.15 42.91 5.14
N SER A 117 -48.94 42.42 5.51
CA SER A 117 -48.48 41.91 6.83
C SER A 117 -48.84 40.47 7.30
N THR A 118 -47.83 39.62 7.54
CA THR A 118 -47.24 39.36 8.88
C THR A 118 -46.23 38.19 8.84
N LEU A 119 -45.09 38.46 9.50
CA LEU A 119 -44.09 37.63 10.18
C LEU A 119 -44.13 36.07 10.16
N PHE A 120 -42.90 35.52 10.22
CA PHE A 120 -42.44 34.21 10.71
C PHE A 120 -41.99 33.15 9.67
N GLN A 121 -40.67 33.08 9.49
CA GLN A 121 -39.93 31.93 8.94
C GLN A 121 -40.12 30.67 9.81
N LYS A 122 -40.21 29.48 9.19
CA LYS A 122 -40.11 28.19 9.88
C LYS A 122 -39.07 27.27 9.20
N PRO A 123 -38.16 26.62 9.95
CA PRO A 123 -37.05 25.80 9.41
C PRO A 123 -37.49 24.36 9.01
N PRO A 124 -36.65 23.61 8.27
CA PRO A 124 -37.10 22.45 7.48
C PRO A 124 -37.41 21.21 8.32
N LYS A 125 -38.43 20.46 7.89
CA LYS A 125 -38.93 19.25 8.54
C LYS A 125 -38.09 18.02 8.14
N SER A 126 -37.59 17.32 9.16
CA SER A 126 -36.99 15.98 9.11
C SER A 126 -38.04 14.94 8.72
N GLY A 127 -37.79 14.18 7.66
CA GLY A 127 -38.71 13.16 7.13
C GLY A 127 -38.36 11.76 7.64
N ARG A 128 -39.02 11.32 8.72
CA ARG A 128 -39.16 9.90 9.05
C ARG A 128 -40.65 9.55 9.00
N LEU A 129 -41.02 8.66 8.08
CA LEU A 129 -42.41 8.20 7.86
C LEU A 129 -42.90 7.34 9.04
N PRO A 130 -44.14 7.54 9.54
CA PRO A 130 -44.80 6.63 10.47
C PRO A 130 -45.78 5.71 9.74
N LEU A 131 -46.12 4.54 10.31
CA LEU A 131 -47.32 3.75 10.01
C LEU A 131 -47.46 2.61 11.05
N ILE A 132 -48.29 2.80 12.08
CA ILE A 132 -49.36 1.88 12.56
C ILE A 132 -50.19 2.66 13.62
N PRO A 133 -51.54 2.57 13.61
CA PRO A 133 -52.43 3.46 14.35
C PRO A 133 -52.60 3.07 15.83
N ALA A 134 -53.13 4.04 16.59
CA ALA A 134 -53.47 3.93 18.01
C ALA A 134 -54.95 3.58 18.19
N GLU A 135 -55.22 2.62 19.07
CA GLU A 135 -56.51 2.32 19.69
C GLU A 135 -56.20 1.28 20.79
N ASP A 136 -56.73 1.28 22.01
CA ASP A 136 -57.75 2.05 22.72
C ASP A 136 -57.60 1.66 24.23
N GLU A 137 -58.36 2.34 25.07
CA GLU A 137 -58.38 2.46 26.52
C GLU A 137 -58.42 1.21 27.45
N THR A 138 -58.07 1.54 28.69
CA THR A 138 -58.30 1.03 30.06
C THR A 138 -59.32 -0.09 30.39
N ASP A 139 -59.02 -0.73 31.54
CA ASP A 139 -59.90 -1.40 32.54
C ASP A 139 -60.23 -2.90 32.40
N LYS A 140 -59.47 -3.75 33.12
CA LYS A 140 -59.87 -4.44 34.39
C LYS A 140 -58.86 -5.52 34.80
#